data_AF-W5NJF7-F1
#
_entry.id   AF-W5NJF7-F1
#
_cell.length_a   1.000
_cell.length_b   1.000
_cell.length_c   1.000
_cell.angle_alpha   90.00
_cell.angle_beta   90.00
_cell.angle_gamma   90.00
#
_symmetry.space_group_name_H-M   'P 1'
#
loop_
_entity.id
_entity.type
_entity.pdbx_description
1 polymer ?
#
loop_
_entity_poly.entity_id
_entity_poly.type
_entity_poly.pdbx_seq_one_letter_code
_entity_poly.pdbx_strand_id
1 'polypeptide(L)'
;CAGVQMYLLCAGVQIYLLCAGVQMCLPCAGVQIYPLCAGVQMYLPCGGVQLYLLCAGVQIYPLCAGVQMYPLCAGLQMYLLCAGVQIYPLCAGVKIYLLCAGVQIYLLCAGVQMYPLCAGVKIYLLCAGVQMYPLCAGVQMYPLCAGVQIYPLCAGVQI
;
A
#
# COMPACT_ATOMS: atom_id res chain seq x y z
N CYS A 1 12.64 -11.18 -19.54
CA CYS A 1 12.33 -10.39 -20.76
C CYS A 1 12.38 -8.92 -20.37
N ALA A 2 13.33 -8.18 -20.92
CA ALA A 2 13.50 -6.76 -20.61
C ALA A 2 12.41 -5.93 -21.30
N GLY A 3 11.70 -5.10 -20.52
CA GLY A 3 11.07 -3.88 -21.02
C GLY A 3 9.81 -4.02 -21.87
N VAL A 4 8.86 -4.87 -21.47
CA VAL A 4 7.48 -4.80 -22.03
C VAL A 4 6.65 -3.87 -21.15
N GLN A 5 5.99 -2.88 -21.76
CA GLN A 5 4.95 -2.09 -21.10
C GLN A 5 3.60 -2.75 -21.35
N MET A 6 2.90 -3.15 -20.29
CA MET A 6 1.58 -3.78 -20.38
C MET A 6 0.51 -2.79 -19.92
N TYR A 7 -0.46 -2.51 -20.80
CA TYR A 7 -1.64 -1.70 -20.53
C TYR A 7 -2.88 -2.59 -20.65
N LEU A 8 -3.66 -2.68 -19.58
CA LEU A 8 -4.90 -3.47 -19.59
C LEU A 8 -5.99 -2.70 -18.85
N LEU A 9 -7.09 -2.41 -19.57
CA LEU A 9 -8.31 -1.77 -19.07
C LEU A 9 -9.38 -2.82 -18.84
N CYS A 10 -9.96 -2.88 -17.65
CA CYS A 10 -10.94 -3.91 -17.28
C CYS A 10 -12.06 -3.37 -16.38
N ALA A 11 -13.27 -3.87 -16.59
CA ALA A 11 -14.44 -3.63 -15.73
C ALA A 11 -15.24 -4.93 -15.53
N GLY A 12 -15.59 -5.27 -14.28
CA GLY A 12 -16.50 -6.37 -13.93
C GLY A 12 -15.98 -7.83 -13.94
N VAL A 13 -14.66 -8.09 -13.91
CA VAL A 13 -14.07 -9.45 -13.98
C VAL A 13 -12.96 -9.66 -12.93
N GLN A 14 -12.51 -10.90 -12.70
CA GLN A 14 -11.26 -11.19 -11.97
C GLN A 14 -10.05 -11.17 -12.91
N ILE A 15 -8.95 -10.56 -12.48
CA ILE A 15 -7.72 -10.42 -13.28
C ILE A 15 -6.55 -11.07 -12.55
N TYR A 16 -5.85 -11.98 -13.24
CA TYR A 16 -4.61 -12.60 -12.76
C TYR A 16 -3.46 -12.17 -13.67
N LEU A 17 -2.38 -11.63 -13.08
CA LEU A 17 -1.20 -11.19 -13.82
C LEU A 17 0.04 -11.86 -13.27
N LEU A 18 0.92 -12.34 -14.15
CA LEU A 18 2.19 -12.94 -13.79
C LEU A 18 3.30 -12.30 -14.61
N CYS A 19 4.19 -11.57 -13.95
CA CYS A 19 5.10 -10.63 -14.63
C CYS A 19 6.47 -10.54 -13.94
N ALA A 20 7.54 -10.42 -14.72
CA ALA A 20 8.88 -10.21 -14.18
C ALA A 20 9.70 -9.25 -15.06
N GLY A 21 10.34 -8.24 -14.45
CA GLY A 21 11.24 -7.31 -15.16
C GLY A 21 10.54 -6.34 -16.12
N VAL A 22 9.32 -5.93 -15.82
CA VAL A 22 8.45 -5.12 -16.69
C VAL A 22 7.83 -3.93 -15.96
N GLN A 23 7.30 -2.98 -16.73
CA GLN A 23 6.46 -1.90 -16.21
C GLN A 23 4.98 -2.20 -16.55
N MET A 24 4.09 -2.00 -15.59
CA MET A 24 2.66 -2.27 -15.75
C MET A 24 1.83 -1.04 -15.41
N CYS A 25 0.84 -0.74 -16.24
CA CYS A 25 -0.18 0.26 -15.96
C CYS A 25 -1.57 -0.37 -16.11
N LEU A 26 -2.35 -0.36 -15.03
CA LEU A 26 -3.57 -1.18 -14.94
C LEU A 26 -4.78 -0.38 -14.43
N PRO A 27 -5.48 0.35 -15.32
CA PRO A 27 -6.71 1.05 -14.96
C PRO A 27 -7.89 0.10 -14.84
N CYS A 28 -8.53 0.06 -13.66
CA CYS A 28 -9.61 -0.89 -13.39
C CYS A 28 -10.75 -0.31 -12.54
N ALA A 29 -11.98 -0.80 -12.74
CA ALA A 29 -13.11 -0.47 -11.87
C ALA A 29 -14.03 -1.66 -11.62
N GLY A 30 -14.49 -1.86 -10.38
CA GLY A 30 -15.45 -2.91 -10.04
C GLY A 30 -14.92 -4.35 -10.25
N VAL A 31 -13.64 -4.58 -9.98
CA VAL A 31 -12.96 -5.87 -10.25
C VAL A 31 -12.19 -6.39 -9.04
N GLN A 32 -11.72 -7.64 -9.14
CA GLN A 32 -10.66 -8.15 -8.27
C GLN A 32 -9.38 -8.40 -9.07
N ILE A 33 -8.23 -8.03 -8.51
CA ILE A 33 -6.94 -8.13 -9.19
C ILE A 33 -5.92 -8.85 -8.31
N TYR A 34 -5.24 -9.83 -8.91
CA TYR A 34 -4.26 -10.70 -8.26
C TYR A 34 -2.93 -10.72 -9.04
N PRO A 35 -2.10 -9.67 -8.96
CA PRO A 35 -0.79 -9.67 -9.60
C PRO A 35 0.27 -10.41 -8.77
N LEU A 36 1.00 -11.29 -9.44
CA LEU A 36 2.19 -11.98 -8.95
C LEU A 36 3.41 -11.46 -9.72
N CYS A 37 4.29 -10.69 -9.07
CA CYS A 37 5.35 -9.98 -9.78
C CYS A 37 6.72 -9.94 -9.10
N ALA A 38 7.79 -9.90 -9.89
CA ALA A 38 9.15 -9.72 -9.39
C ALA A 38 9.95 -8.69 -10.22
N GLY A 39 10.60 -7.73 -9.57
CA GLY A 39 11.44 -6.74 -10.25
C GLY A 39 10.65 -5.83 -11.20
N VAL A 40 9.43 -5.43 -10.83
CA VAL A 40 8.54 -4.63 -11.69
C VAL A 40 8.28 -3.24 -11.13
N GLN A 41 7.74 -2.35 -11.96
CA GLN A 41 7.10 -1.11 -11.51
C GLN A 41 5.62 -1.16 -11.90
N MET A 42 4.72 -0.86 -10.96
CA MET A 42 3.27 -0.94 -11.17
C MET A 42 2.58 0.39 -10.89
N TYR A 43 1.72 0.81 -11.82
CA TYR A 43 0.83 1.96 -11.68
C TYR A 43 -0.63 1.47 -11.75
N LEU A 44 -1.38 1.64 -10.67
CA LEU A 44 -2.74 1.08 -10.53
C LEU A 44 -3.76 2.16 -10.18
N PRO A 45 -4.35 2.85 -11.17
CA PRO A 45 -5.53 3.68 -10.96
C PRO A 45 -6.77 2.79 -10.87
N CYS A 46 -7.42 2.71 -9.70
CA CYS A 46 -8.53 1.76 -9.45
C CYS A 46 -9.70 2.36 -8.65
N GLY A 47 -10.94 1.93 -8.95
CA GLY A 47 -12.14 2.34 -8.20
C GLY A 47 -13.08 1.18 -7.89
N GLY A 48 -13.45 0.98 -6.61
CA GLY A 48 -14.36 -0.12 -6.24
C GLY A 48 -13.74 -1.51 -6.47
N VAL A 49 -12.47 -1.69 -6.10
CA VAL A 49 -11.66 -2.88 -6.42
C VAL A 49 -11.20 -3.59 -5.15
N GLN A 50 -10.98 -4.90 -5.23
CA GLN A 50 -10.18 -5.63 -4.25
C GLN A 50 -8.86 -6.09 -4.88
N LEU A 51 -7.76 -5.82 -4.18
CA LEU A 51 -6.42 -5.94 -4.73
C LEU A 51 -5.56 -6.84 -3.83
N TYR A 52 -5.03 -7.93 -4.39
CA TYR A 52 -4.18 -8.87 -3.67
C TYR A 52 -2.84 -8.99 -4.37
N LEU A 53 -1.82 -8.31 -3.85
CA LEU A 53 -0.50 -8.25 -4.48
C LEU A 53 0.43 -9.26 -3.85
N LEU A 54 1.18 -9.99 -4.67
CA LEU A 54 2.26 -10.84 -4.19
C LEU A 54 3.52 -10.51 -4.97
N CYS A 55 4.46 -9.80 -4.32
CA CYS A 55 5.51 -9.06 -5.02
C CYS A 55 6.89 -9.09 -4.34
N ALA A 56 7.97 -9.15 -5.12
CA ALA A 56 9.34 -9.06 -4.62
C ALA A 56 10.21 -8.08 -5.43
N GLY A 57 10.87 -7.12 -4.77
CA GLY A 57 11.74 -6.15 -5.42
C GLY A 57 10.98 -5.18 -6.35
N VAL A 58 9.87 -4.63 -5.87
CA VAL A 58 8.89 -3.91 -6.72
C VAL A 58 8.72 -2.47 -6.26
N GLN A 59 8.37 -1.57 -7.18
CA GLN A 59 7.80 -0.25 -6.84
C GLN A 59 6.33 -0.18 -7.27
N ILE A 60 5.46 0.30 -6.39
CA ILE A 60 4.01 0.31 -6.61
C ILE A 60 3.45 1.71 -6.33
N TYR A 61 2.63 2.19 -7.27
CA TYR A 61 1.95 3.48 -7.22
C TYR A 61 0.43 3.30 -7.42
N PRO A 62 -0.34 2.90 -6.39
CA PRO A 62 -1.78 2.80 -6.50
C PRO A 62 -2.45 4.17 -6.28
N LEU A 63 -3.43 4.47 -7.13
CA LEU A 63 -4.31 5.63 -7.02
C LEU A 63 -5.74 5.11 -6.93
N CYS A 64 -6.29 5.04 -5.71
CA CYS A 64 -7.47 4.22 -5.46
C CYS A 64 -8.61 4.96 -4.72
N ALA A 65 -9.86 4.65 -5.07
CA ALA A 65 -11.04 5.11 -4.34
C ALA A 65 -11.99 3.94 -4.04
N GLY A 66 -12.38 3.76 -2.77
CA GLY A 66 -13.28 2.66 -2.37
C GLY A 66 -12.68 1.27 -2.60
N VAL A 67 -11.43 1.06 -2.16
CA VAL A 67 -10.64 -0.15 -2.47
C VAL A 67 -10.24 -0.88 -1.19
N GLN A 68 -10.10 -2.20 -1.27
CA GLN A 68 -9.39 -2.98 -0.25
C GLN A 68 -8.09 -3.55 -0.84
N MET A 69 -6.97 -3.40 -0.13
CA MET A 69 -5.66 -3.84 -0.59
C MET A 69 -4.97 -4.75 0.42
N TYR A 70 -4.44 -5.87 -0.07
CA TYR A 70 -3.74 -6.90 0.68
C TYR A 70 -2.39 -7.23 0.01
N PRO A 71 -1.37 -6.37 0.16
CA PRO A 71 -0.05 -6.63 -0.42
C PRO A 71 0.79 -7.54 0.49
N LEU A 72 1.39 -8.57 -0.10
CA LEU A 72 2.29 -9.54 0.53
C LEU A 72 3.66 -9.51 -0.17
N CYS A 73 4.63 -8.91 0.50
CA CYS A 73 5.68 -8.18 -0.22
C CYS A 73 7.06 -8.18 0.46
N ALA A 74 8.13 -8.27 -0.34
CA ALA A 74 9.51 -8.14 0.14
C ALA A 74 10.33 -7.14 -0.69
N GLY A 75 11.10 -6.26 -0.03
CA GLY A 75 12.01 -5.32 -0.69
C GLY A 75 11.26 -4.32 -1.56
N LEU A 76 10.38 -3.51 -0.95
CA LEU A 76 9.37 -2.77 -1.69
C LEU A 76 9.38 -1.27 -1.40
N GLN A 77 9.07 -0.46 -2.40
CA GLN A 77 8.68 0.94 -2.22
C GLN A 77 7.25 1.15 -2.71
N MET A 78 6.39 1.62 -1.81
CA MET A 78 4.98 1.84 -2.09
C MET A 78 4.63 3.31 -1.88
N TYR A 79 3.98 3.90 -2.88
CA TYR A 79 3.47 5.26 -2.84
C TYR A 79 1.98 5.23 -3.10
N LEU A 80 1.20 5.53 -2.07
CA LEU A 80 -0.22 5.31 -2.10
C LEU A 80 -1.00 6.62 -2.03
N LEU A 81 -1.90 6.85 -2.98
CA LEU A 81 -2.89 7.92 -2.93
C LEU A 81 -4.29 7.31 -2.86
N CYS A 82 -5.03 7.53 -1.76
CA CYS A 82 -6.26 6.80 -1.51
C CYS A 82 -7.36 7.60 -0.79
N ALA A 83 -8.62 7.30 -1.12
CA ALA A 83 -9.79 7.78 -0.38
C ALA A 83 -10.78 6.64 -0.09
N GLY A 84 -11.19 6.48 1.16
CA GLY A 84 -12.15 5.44 1.56
C GLY A 84 -11.61 4.03 1.35
N VAL A 85 -10.43 3.72 1.90
CA VAL A 85 -9.68 2.50 1.61
C VAL A 85 -9.36 1.72 2.88
N GLN A 86 -9.30 0.40 2.77
CA GLN A 86 -8.72 -0.46 3.80
C GLN A 86 -7.46 -1.16 3.27
N ILE A 87 -6.40 -1.18 4.08
CA ILE A 87 -5.08 -1.67 3.67
C ILE A 87 -4.54 -2.63 4.71
N TYR A 88 -4.14 -3.83 4.28
CA TYR A 88 -3.61 -4.89 5.13
C TYR A 88 -2.28 -5.42 4.58
N PRO A 89 -1.19 -4.65 4.68
CA PRO A 89 0.12 -5.09 4.18
C PRO A 89 0.82 -6.09 5.11
N LEU A 90 1.35 -7.16 4.52
CA LEU A 90 2.32 -8.07 5.13
C LEU A 90 3.67 -7.90 4.40
N CYS A 91 4.62 -7.22 5.04
CA CYS A 91 5.78 -6.66 4.34
C CYS A 91 7.11 -6.83 5.09
N ALA A 92 8.20 -7.08 4.35
CA ALA A 92 9.57 -7.08 4.89
C ALA A 92 10.51 -6.17 4.08
N GLY A 93 11.24 -5.28 4.76
CA GLY A 93 12.18 -4.35 4.13
C GLY A 93 11.49 -3.37 3.19
N VAL A 94 10.59 -2.54 3.73
CA VAL A 94 9.67 -1.74 2.91
C VAL A 94 9.71 -0.25 3.28
N LYS A 95 9.58 0.61 2.26
CA LYS A 95 9.31 2.04 2.44
C LYS A 95 7.90 2.34 1.94
N ILE A 96 7.06 2.95 2.80
CA ILE A 96 5.67 3.26 2.47
C ILE A 96 5.43 4.77 2.64
N TYR A 97 4.94 5.39 1.59
CA TYR A 97 4.43 6.75 1.59
C TYR A 97 2.93 6.69 1.36
N LEU A 98 2.14 7.29 2.25
CA LEU A 98 0.69 7.29 2.13
C LEU A 98 0.16 8.71 2.11
N LEU A 99 -0.75 8.99 1.19
CA LEU A 99 -1.56 10.19 1.16
C LEU A 99 -3.03 9.77 1.12
N CYS A 100 -3.71 9.89 2.25
CA CYS A 100 -4.94 9.14 2.50
C CYS A 100 -6.01 9.94 3.25
N ALA A 101 -7.28 9.77 2.87
CA ALA A 101 -8.44 10.32 3.60
C ALA A 101 -9.46 9.22 3.90
N GLY A 102 -9.88 9.09 5.16
CA GLY A 102 -10.87 8.09 5.58
C GLY A 102 -10.38 6.66 5.35
N VAL A 103 -9.23 6.30 5.93
CA VAL A 103 -8.55 5.03 5.67
C VAL A 103 -8.36 4.22 6.95
N GLN A 104 -8.44 2.90 6.83
CA GLN A 104 -8.03 1.98 7.90
C GLN A 104 -6.84 1.15 7.44
N ILE A 105 -5.82 1.07 8.28
CA ILE A 105 -4.55 0.44 7.96
C ILE A 105 -4.20 -0.55 9.05
N TYR A 106 -3.90 -1.78 8.66
CA TYR A 106 -3.44 -2.84 9.55
C TYR A 106 -2.10 -3.38 9.03
N LEU A 107 -1.01 -2.91 9.63
CA LEU A 107 0.33 -3.21 9.19
C LEU A 107 0.93 -4.37 9.99
N LEU A 108 1.40 -5.40 9.28
CA LEU A 108 2.23 -6.45 9.86
C LEU A 108 3.58 -6.46 9.12
N CYS A 109 4.62 -5.88 9.71
CA CYS A 109 5.86 -5.67 8.98
C CYS A 109 7.16 -5.76 9.78
N ALA A 110 8.27 -6.03 9.08
CA ALA A 110 9.62 -5.98 9.63
C ALA A 110 10.53 -5.05 8.80
N GLY A 111 11.28 -4.16 9.47
CA GLY A 111 12.22 -3.24 8.81
C GLY A 111 11.51 -2.25 7.89
N VAL A 112 10.65 -1.40 8.45
CA VAL A 112 9.80 -0.50 7.65
C VAL A 112 10.03 0.96 7.99
N GLN A 113 10.05 1.80 6.94
CA GLN A 113 9.94 3.25 7.07
C GLN A 113 8.60 3.73 6.51
N MET A 114 7.86 4.52 7.29
CA MET A 114 6.54 5.02 6.90
C MET A 114 6.41 6.53 7.04
N TYR A 115 5.77 7.13 6.04
CA TYR A 115 5.50 8.56 5.97
C TYR A 115 4.01 8.78 5.62
N PRO A 116 3.08 8.63 6.58
CA PRO A 116 1.67 8.84 6.33
C PRO A 116 1.31 10.34 6.41
N LEU A 117 0.68 10.84 5.35
CA LEU A 117 0.02 12.13 5.24
C LEU A 117 -1.49 11.91 5.20
N CYS A 118 -2.17 12.04 6.34
CA CYS A 118 -3.50 11.43 6.51
C CYS A 118 -4.52 12.29 7.26
N ALA A 119 -5.79 12.19 6.87
CA ALA A 119 -6.93 12.76 7.60
C ALA A 119 -7.98 11.69 7.92
N GLY A 120 -8.38 11.58 9.19
CA GLY A 120 -9.40 10.61 9.62
C GLY A 120 -8.97 9.16 9.40
N VAL A 121 -7.83 8.76 9.97
CA VAL A 121 -7.23 7.44 9.73
C VAL A 121 -7.08 6.64 11.02
N LYS A 122 -7.33 5.33 10.93
CA LYS A 122 -7.02 4.37 12.00
C LYS A 122 -5.89 3.47 11.55
N ILE A 123 -4.83 3.37 12.35
CA ILE A 123 -3.64 2.59 12.05
C ILE A 123 -3.38 1.60 13.18
N TYR A 124 -3.35 0.32 12.86
CA TYR A 124 -2.90 -0.75 13.74
C TYR A 124 -1.55 -1.23 13.24
N LEU A 125 -0.54 -1.28 14.10
CA LEU A 125 0.78 -1.76 13.74
C LEU A 125 1.19 -2.93 14.61
N LEU A 126 1.59 -4.02 13.97
CA LEU A 126 2.28 -5.14 14.60
C LEU A 126 3.63 -5.32 13.90
N CYS A 127 4.68 -4.64 14.39
CA CYS A 127 5.90 -4.52 13.61
C CYS A 127 7.21 -4.64 14.42
N ALA A 128 8.30 -4.98 13.73
CA ALA A 128 9.65 -4.97 14.29
C ALA A 128 10.57 -4.04 13.47
N GLY A 129 11.28 -3.12 14.13
CA GLY A 129 12.20 -2.19 13.47
C GLY A 129 11.48 -1.21 12.55
N VAL A 130 10.65 -0.33 13.11
CA VAL A 130 9.86 0.64 12.34
C VAL A 130 10.22 2.07 12.67
N GLN A 131 10.37 2.89 11.63
CA GLN A 131 10.42 4.34 11.74
C GLN A 131 9.18 4.95 11.10
N MET A 132 8.48 5.80 11.84
CA MET A 132 7.26 6.48 11.40
C MET A 132 7.38 7.98 11.55
N TYR A 133 6.97 8.69 10.49
CA TYR A 133 6.92 10.15 10.44
C TYR A 133 5.52 10.61 10.01
N PRO A 134 4.50 10.51 10.88
CA PRO A 134 3.15 10.91 10.52
C PRO A 134 3.01 12.45 10.49
N LEU A 135 2.37 12.95 9.43
CA LEU A 135 1.77 14.28 9.37
C LEU A 135 0.26 14.09 9.19
N CYS A 136 -0.49 14.15 10.28
CA CYS A 136 -1.89 13.75 10.24
C CYS A 136 -2.82 14.63 11.09
N ALA A 137 -4.11 14.59 10.76
CA ALA A 137 -5.18 15.17 11.56
C ALA A 137 -6.25 14.11 11.87
N GLY A 138 -6.62 13.97 13.15
CA GLY A 138 -7.64 13.01 13.59
C GLY A 138 -7.23 11.56 13.31
N VAL A 139 -6.09 11.13 13.87
CA VAL A 139 -5.56 9.77 13.69
C VAL A 139 -5.52 9.02 14.99
N GLN A 140 -5.96 7.76 14.94
CA GLN A 140 -5.79 6.81 16.04
C GLN A 140 -4.78 5.75 15.63
N MET A 141 -3.74 5.57 16.45
CA MET A 141 -2.70 4.57 16.27
C MET A 141 -2.76 3.56 17.41
N TYR A 142 -2.51 2.29 17.10
CA TYR A 142 -2.39 1.22 18.09
C TYR A 142 -1.13 0.39 17.78
N PRO A 143 0.04 0.82 18.25
CA PRO A 143 1.30 0.13 17.99
C PRO A 143 1.56 -1.01 18.99
N LEU A 144 1.80 -2.21 18.47
CA LEU A 144 2.31 -3.35 19.21
C LEU A 144 3.64 -3.79 18.58
N CYS A 145 4.71 -3.08 18.94
CA CYS A 145 5.95 -3.15 18.16
C CYS A 145 7.22 -3.25 19.02
N ALA A 146 8.26 -3.84 18.44
CA ALA A 146 9.61 -3.88 19.01
C ALA A 146 10.56 -3.01 18.18
N GLY A 147 11.32 -2.11 18.83
CA GLY A 147 12.27 -1.23 18.14
C GLY A 147 11.60 -0.21 17.23
N VAL A 148 10.67 0.58 17.78
CA VAL A 148 9.91 1.60 17.02
C VAL A 148 10.27 3.00 17.42
N GLN A 149 10.40 3.86 16.41
CA GLN A 149 10.54 5.29 16.56
C GLN A 149 9.43 6.00 15.80
N ILE A 150 8.68 6.85 16.50
CA ILE A 150 7.58 7.64 15.96
C ILE A 150 7.90 9.11 16.17
N TYR A 151 7.88 9.89 15.08
CA TYR A 151 8.13 11.32 15.08
C TYR A 151 6.90 12.06 14.52
N PRO A 152 5.85 12.27 15.34
CA PRO A 152 4.61 12.87 14.86
C PRO A 152 4.71 14.39 14.76
N LEU A 153 4.23 14.95 13.64
CA LEU A 153 3.92 16.37 13.50
C LEU A 153 2.43 16.52 13.19
N CYS A 154 1.59 16.42 14.23
CA CYS A 154 0.15 16.23 14.05
C CYS A 154 -0.69 17.00 15.07
N ALA A 155 -1.96 17.26 14.73
CA ALA A 155 -3.01 17.70 15.65
C ALA A 155 -4.06 16.58 15.82
N GLY A 156 -4.45 16.28 17.07
CA GLY A 156 -5.46 15.26 17.35
C GLY A 156 -5.01 13.82 17.07
N VAL A 157 -3.76 13.48 17.38
CA VAL A 157 -3.26 12.11 17.33
C VAL A 157 -3.44 11.43 18.69
N GLN A 158 -4.00 10.23 18.66
CA GLN A 158 -4.05 9.31 19.79
C GLN A 158 -3.20 8.09 19.45
N ILE A 159 -2.34 7.66 20.38
CA ILE A 159 -1.44 6.50 20.26
C ILE A 159 -1.79 5.53 21.39
#